data_AF-A0A520GZE3-F1
#
_entry.id   AF-A0A520GZE3-F1
#
_cell.length_a   1.000
_cell.length_b   1.000
_cell.length_c   1.000
_cell.angle_alpha   90.00
_cell.angle_beta   90.00
_cell.angle_gamma   90.00
#
_symmetry.space_group_name_H-M   'P 1'
#
loop_
_entity.id
_entity.type
_entity.pdbx_description
1 polymer ?
#
loop_
_entity_poly.entity_id
_entity_poly.type
_entity_poly.pdbx_seq_one_letter_code
_entity_poly.pdbx_strand_id
1 'polypeptide(L)'
;ALLDMSTTAQINDSLRLGSAMLGEIQRIGARLHKAGVEQAGFAVLKAPDIPSVLVETAFISNPEEEAKLRSAQYQDDLADALMRGIQRYFSQNPPLARSRQL
;
A
#
# COMPACT_ATOMS: atom_id res chain seq x y z
N ALA A 1 -25.53 3.14 9.18
CA ALA A 1 -25.60 4.38 8.34
C ALA A 1 -24.27 5.14 8.34
N LEU A 2 -23.89 5.90 9.38
CA LEU A 2 -22.59 6.61 9.39
C LEU A 2 -21.37 5.67 9.49
N LEU A 3 -21.47 4.60 10.28
CA LEU A 3 -20.40 3.61 10.45
C LEU A 3 -20.09 2.85 9.13
N ASP A 4 -21.13 2.52 8.37
CA ASP A 4 -21.02 1.86 7.06
C ASP A 4 -20.45 2.80 5.99
N MET A 5 -20.80 4.10 6.05
CA MET A 5 -20.23 5.12 5.16
C MET A 5 -18.74 5.36 5.46
N SER A 6 -18.33 5.42 6.74
CA SER A 6 -16.92 5.56 7.12
C SER A 6 -16.11 4.35 6.65
N THR A 7 -16.65 3.14 6.83
CA THR A 7 -15.99 1.90 6.37
C THR A 7 -15.81 1.89 4.85
N THR A 8 -16.84 2.30 4.10
CA THR A 8 -16.76 2.36 2.62
C THR A 8 -15.73 3.40 2.15
N ALA A 9 -15.68 4.58 2.77
CA ALA A 9 -14.69 5.61 2.46
C ALA A 9 -13.27 5.11 2.76
N GLN A 10 -13.06 4.45 3.90
CA GLN A 10 -11.77 3.87 4.30
C GLN A 10 -11.29 2.79 3.32
N ILE A 11 -12.19 1.92 2.84
CA ILE A 11 -11.85 0.91 1.83
C ILE A 11 -11.41 1.58 0.53
N ASN A 12 -12.14 2.60 0.08
CA ASN A 12 -11.79 3.34 -1.14
C ASN A 12 -10.43 4.04 -1.01
N ASP A 13 -10.11 4.62 0.14
CA ASP A 13 -8.81 5.24 0.39
C ASP A 13 -7.69 4.20 0.44
N SER A 14 -7.94 3.03 1.04
CA SER A 14 -6.99 1.92 1.06
C SER A 14 -6.70 1.40 -0.36
N LEU A 15 -7.72 1.33 -1.22
CA LEU A 15 -7.56 0.97 -2.64
C LEU A 15 -6.73 2.01 -3.41
N ARG A 16 -6.95 3.31 -3.17
CA ARG A 16 -6.16 4.38 -3.78
C ARG A 16 -4.70 4.33 -3.35
N LEU A 17 -4.46 4.16 -2.04
CA LEU A 17 -3.12 4.00 -1.48
C LEU A 17 -2.42 2.77 -2.08
N GLY A 18 -3.10 1.61 -2.06
CA GLY A 18 -2.57 0.37 -2.62
C GLY A 18 -2.24 0.50 -4.12
N SER A 19 -3.09 1.20 -4.88
CA SER A 19 -2.88 1.38 -6.32
C SER A 19 -1.69 2.31 -6.61
N ALA A 20 -1.52 3.37 -5.82
CA ALA A 20 -0.36 4.25 -5.91
C ALA A 20 0.94 3.49 -5.60
N MET A 21 0.95 2.69 -4.54
CA MET A 21 2.11 1.87 -4.16
C MET A 21 2.41 0.79 -5.21
N LEU A 22 1.39 0.07 -5.69
CA LEU A 22 1.55 -0.97 -6.72
C LEU A 22 2.20 -0.40 -7.99
N GLY A 23 1.79 0.78 -8.43
CA GLY A 23 2.37 1.45 -9.60
C GLY A 23 3.83 1.87 -9.44
N GLU A 24 4.32 2.05 -8.20
CA GLU A 24 5.75 2.31 -7.93
C GLU A 24 6.55 1.00 -7.86
N ILE A 25 5.99 -0.03 -7.22
CA ILE A 25 6.60 -1.37 -7.11
C ILE A 25 6.78 -2.02 -8.50
N GLN A 26 5.84 -1.78 -9.44
CA GLN A 26 5.97 -2.25 -10.82
C GLN A 26 7.24 -1.75 -11.51
N ARG A 27 7.71 -0.53 -11.17
CA ARG A 27 8.84 0.10 -11.86
C ARG A 27 10.19 -0.48 -11.46
N ILE A 28 10.29 -1.10 -10.29
CA ILE A 28 11.52 -1.78 -9.85
C ILE A 28 11.65 -3.20 -10.43
N GLY A 29 10.74 -3.61 -11.32
CA GLY A 29 10.78 -4.93 -11.97
C GLY A 29 10.45 -6.09 -11.03
N ALA A 30 9.82 -5.82 -9.89
CA ALA A 30 9.29 -6.85 -9.02
C ALA A 30 8.22 -7.65 -9.78
N ARG A 31 8.32 -8.98 -9.74
CA ARG A 31 7.32 -9.86 -10.36
C ARG A 31 6.04 -9.72 -9.56
N LEU A 32 5.00 -9.17 -10.19
CA LEU A 32 3.70 -9.09 -9.55
C LEU A 32 2.98 -10.43 -9.63
N HIS A 33 2.38 -10.84 -8.51
CA HIS A 33 1.43 -11.94 -8.50
C HIS A 33 0.15 -11.59 -9.29
N LYS A 34 -0.28 -10.31 -9.22
CA LYS A 34 -1.49 -9.78 -9.86
C LYS A 34 -1.28 -8.38 -10.39
N ALA A 35 -2.05 -8.01 -11.43
CA ALA A 35 -1.97 -6.70 -12.06
C ALA A 35 -2.65 -5.57 -11.26
N GLY A 36 -3.38 -5.88 -10.19
CA GLY A 36 -4.17 -4.91 -9.41
C GLY A 36 -4.18 -5.23 -7.92
N VAL A 37 -4.68 -4.27 -7.13
CA VAL A 37 -4.86 -4.41 -5.67
C VAL A 37 -5.98 -5.40 -5.39
N GLU A 38 -5.70 -6.38 -4.53
CA GLU A 38 -6.69 -7.36 -4.07
C GLU A 38 -7.30 -6.94 -2.73
N GLN A 39 -8.55 -7.35 -2.49
CA GLN A 39 -9.22 -7.17 -1.21
C GLN A 39 -9.34 -8.52 -0.51
N ALA A 40 -9.04 -8.52 0.79
CA ALA A 40 -9.15 -9.70 1.63
C ALA A 40 -9.50 -9.30 3.07
N GLY A 41 -10.18 -10.21 3.78
CA GLY A 41 -10.71 -9.97 5.13
C GLY A 41 -9.69 -10.00 6.26
N PHE A 42 -8.45 -9.59 6.02
CA PHE A 42 -7.36 -9.64 7.01
C PHE A 42 -7.65 -8.72 8.20
N ALA A 43 -7.42 -9.20 9.42
CA ALA A 43 -7.67 -8.43 10.64
C ALA A 43 -6.82 -7.14 10.72
N VAL A 44 -5.58 -7.19 10.23
CA VAL A 44 -4.66 -6.04 10.21
C VAL A 44 -5.12 -4.90 9.31
N LEU A 45 -6.08 -5.14 8.42
CA LEU A 45 -6.61 -4.13 7.49
C LEU A 45 -7.90 -3.45 8.01
N LYS A 46 -8.38 -3.83 9.20
CA LYS A 46 -9.69 -3.41 9.73
C LYS A 46 -9.62 -2.19 10.66
N ALA A 47 -8.53 -1.44 10.65
CA ALA A 47 -8.41 -0.25 11.48
C ALA A 47 -9.49 0.78 11.08
N PRO A 48 -10.38 1.19 12.00
CA PRO A 48 -11.39 2.21 11.68
C PRO A 48 -10.69 3.54 11.40
N ASP A 49 -11.16 4.24 10.37
CA ASP A 49 -10.72 5.59 9.97
C ASP A 49 -9.24 5.72 9.55
N ILE A 50 -8.52 4.60 9.34
CA ILE A 50 -7.13 4.60 8.84
C ILE A 50 -7.04 3.74 7.57
N PRO A 51 -6.64 4.30 6.42
CA PRO A 51 -6.35 3.52 5.22
C PRO A 51 -5.24 2.49 5.52
N SER A 52 -5.49 1.22 5.21
CA SER A 52 -4.59 0.13 5.57
C SER A 52 -4.33 -0.77 4.36
N VAL A 53 -3.07 -1.11 4.13
CA VAL A 53 -2.64 -1.99 3.03
C VAL A 53 -1.68 -3.06 3.54
N LEU A 54 -1.76 -4.25 2.97
CA LEU A 54 -0.79 -5.33 3.17
C LEU A 54 0.00 -5.45 1.87
N VAL A 55 1.32 -5.41 1.97
CA VAL A 55 2.22 -5.52 0.81
C VAL A 55 2.92 -6.86 0.87
N GLU A 56 2.62 -7.72 -0.09
CA GLU A 56 3.37 -8.95 -0.35
C GLU A 56 4.63 -8.59 -1.15
N THR A 57 5.79 -8.63 -0.49
CA THR A 57 7.05 -8.14 -1.07
C THR A 57 7.63 -9.13 -2.07
N ALA A 58 7.64 -10.41 -1.72
CA ALA A 58 7.97 -11.53 -2.59
C ALA A 58 7.53 -12.86 -1.95
N PHE A 59 7.53 -13.96 -2.70
CA PHE A 59 7.25 -15.30 -2.21
C PHE A 59 8.53 -15.99 -1.72
N ILE A 60 8.68 -16.10 -0.40
CA ILE A 60 9.81 -16.82 0.21
C ILE A 60 9.90 -18.30 -0.18
N SER A 61 8.78 -18.89 -0.63
CA SER A 61 8.73 -20.28 -1.14
C SER A 61 9.35 -20.45 -2.53
N ASN A 62 9.61 -19.35 -3.25
CA ASN A 62 10.32 -19.36 -4.52
C ASN A 62 11.80 -19.00 -4.28
N PRO A 63 12.77 -19.90 -4.57
CA PRO A 63 14.19 -19.65 -4.32
C PRO A 63 14.75 -18.38 -4.97
N GLU A 64 14.27 -18.01 -6.16
CA GLU A 64 14.71 -16.78 -6.85
C GLU A 64 14.22 -15.52 -6.13
N GLU A 65 13.03 -15.57 -5.55
CA GLU A 65 12.43 -14.45 -4.82
C GLU A 65 12.96 -14.38 -3.39
N GLU A 66 13.19 -15.52 -2.74
CA GLU A 66 13.91 -15.60 -1.47
C GLU A 66 15.30 -14.95 -1.55
N ALA A 67 16.06 -15.23 -2.62
CA ALA A 67 17.36 -14.60 -2.84
C ALA A 67 17.26 -13.07 -2.93
N LYS A 68 16.20 -12.54 -3.56
CA LYS A 68 15.93 -11.09 -3.60
C LYS A 68 15.60 -10.55 -2.21
N LEU A 69 14.80 -11.26 -1.41
CA LEU A 69 14.47 -10.85 -0.05
C LEU A 69 15.71 -10.71 0.85
N ARG A 70 16.82 -11.39 0.52
CA ARG A 70 18.11 -11.28 1.24
C ARG A 70 19.05 -10.20 0.68
N SER A 71 18.70 -9.58 -0.44
CA SER A 71 19.51 -8.55 -1.09
C SER A 71 19.21 -7.17 -0.50
N ALA A 72 20.24 -6.49 0.02
CA ALA A 72 20.12 -5.12 0.52
C ALA A 72 19.62 -4.16 -0.57
N GLN A 73 20.15 -4.27 -1.79
CA GLN A 73 19.71 -3.44 -2.92
C GLN A 73 18.21 -3.59 -3.20
N TYR A 74 17.70 -4.82 -3.20
CA TYR A 74 16.28 -5.06 -3.45
C TYR A 74 15.40 -4.51 -2.31
N GLN A 75 15.84 -4.66 -1.06
CA GLN A 75 15.14 -4.09 0.09
C GLN A 75 15.09 -2.57 0.02
N ASP A 76 16.19 -1.91 -0.35
CA ASP A 76 16.27 -0.46 -0.51
C ASP A 76 15.38 0.01 -1.66
N ASP A 77 15.46 -0.62 -2.83
CA ASP A 77 14.63 -0.30 -4.00
C ASP A 77 13.12 -0.43 -3.69
N LEU A 78 12.75 -1.47 -2.94
CA LEU A 78 11.38 -1.71 -2.50
C LEU A 78 10.94 -0.65 -1.48
N ALA A 79 11.74 -0.37 -0.46
CA ALA A 79 11.42 0.65 0.55
C ALA A 79 11.22 2.03 -0.10
N ASP A 80 12.09 2.37 -1.05
CA ASP A 80 11.99 3.60 -1.85
C ASP A 80 10.73 3.64 -2.71
N ALA A 81 10.36 2.52 -3.33
CA ALA A 81 9.11 2.42 -4.09
C ALA A 81 7.88 2.61 -3.20
N LEU A 82 7.87 2.00 -2.01
CA LEU A 82 6.79 2.17 -1.03
C LEU A 82 6.69 3.63 -0.58
N MET A 83 7.82 4.28 -0.27
CA MET A 83 7.87 5.69 0.12
C MET A 83 7.32 6.59 -0.99
N ARG A 84 7.76 6.40 -2.24
CA ARG A 84 7.21 7.14 -3.39
C ARG A 84 5.71 6.92 -3.54
N GLY A 85 5.23 5.71 -3.28
CA GLY A 85 3.81 5.36 -3.37
C GLY A 85 2.98 6.11 -2.33
N ILE A 86 3.47 6.16 -1.09
CA ILE A 86 2.87 6.93 0.01
C ILE A 86 2.85 8.43 -0.32
N GLN A 87 3.97 8.99 -0.78
CA GLN A 87 4.05 10.38 -1.20
C GLN A 87 3.08 10.72 -2.35
N ARG A 88 2.98 9.82 -3.33
CA ARG A 88 2.05 9.95 -4.46
C ARG A 88 0.59 9.89 -4.02
N TYR A 89 0.26 9.03 -3.06
CA TYR A 89 -1.07 8.99 -2.46
C TYR A 89 -1.43 10.33 -1.82
N PHE A 90 -0.55 10.88 -0.98
CA PHE A 90 -0.82 12.17 -0.32
C PHE A 90 -0.82 13.37 -1.26
N SER A 91 -0.05 13.35 -2.36
CA SER A 91 -0.11 14.43 -3.34
C SER A 91 -1.43 14.46 -4.11
N GLN A 92 -2.06 13.30 -4.31
CA GLN A 92 -3.37 13.18 -4.98
C GLN A 92 -4.56 13.28 -4.00
N ASN A 93 -4.33 12.98 -2.73
CA ASN A 93 -5.32 13.01 -1.66
C ASN A 93 -4.75 13.86 -0.51
N PRO A 94 -4.55 15.18 -0.73
CA PRO A 94 -4.00 16.03 0.31
C PRO A 94 -4.89 15.95 1.55
N PRO A 95 -4.31 15.74 2.74
CA PRO A 95 -5.10 15.71 3.95
C PRO A 95 -5.84 17.04 4.05
N LEU A 96 -7.15 16.98 4.35
CA LEU A 96 -7.92 18.17 4.66
C LEU A 96 -7.10 18.97 5.69
N ALA A 97 -6.78 20.22 5.35
CA ALA A 97 -5.99 21.07 6.24
C ALA A 97 -6.64 20.98 7.62
N ARG A 98 -5.91 20.45 8.62
CA ARG A 98 -6.36 20.53 10.00
C ARG A 98 -6.50 22.02 10.28
N SER A 99 -7.71 22.54 10.19
CA SER A 99 -8.09 23.75 10.90
C SER A 99 -7.93 23.39 12.37
N ARG A 100 -6.72 23.60 12.91
CA ARG A 100 -6.50 23.72 14.34
C ARG A 100 -7.39 24.89 14.75
N GLN A 101 -8.58 24.58 15.23
CA GLN A 101 -9.27 25.49 16.13
C GLN A 101 -8.36 25.60 17.35
N LEU A 102 -7.60 26.69 17.39
CA LEU A 102 -7.05 27.23 18.63
C LEU A 102 -8.18 27.82 19.44
#